data_AF-A0AAW1PNL0-F1
#
_entry.id   AF-A0AAW1PNL0-F1
#
_cell.length_a   1.000
_cell.length_b   1.000
_cell.length_c   1.000
_cell.angle_alpha   90.00
_cell.angle_beta   90.00
_cell.angle_gamma   90.00
#
_symmetry.space_group_name_H-M   'P 1'
#
loop_
_entity.id
_entity.type
_entity.pdbx_description
1 polymer ?
#
loop_
_entity_poly.entity_id
_entity_poly.type
_entity_poly.pdbx_seq_one_letter_code
_entity_poly.pdbx_strand_id
1 'polypeptide(L)'
;MALRPSRSALTIGGKFKTLPSGGVALISQRDQPLPSRLRVRLGAPEPACTHPMPKVPLPQTQGRAAQSWLLDLKRAKDESAVQRAKVTLADVIERANDASAQGALDPNSPRSVEAFLRVGIDPCDLRVITANQFKQILKKDKADLAEMAYQFHESQRQERIKAVLDERKAIIEQADTAPKKKVVKGPAIAVAGVEVGDMVQKEAKRLEVTRRRQERELGQMVSYEVTRKEQQDKAEGKVRALEAKAAQQRKEKEAASAQWRDAQRQRELKRLQEQQEREETARQLEAARYQREIEMAKRDAVAEEQRRKAGYLLEQERMEKVEQARKETERILAEQAAEVDRKKADMVKRDQVREAAKAEREEAVRLHNQEVAAKAAERIQGALKSNQTLLKQRREEYNARQQENEKRRQEKELVRQAADREARAKEVEAEKQRQEAYRAAMERESTRVHRVLEKNDVKEQSLEVTYHNREHENARIALARQLELDLKRKKVEEMQRKQLYQREMLLQRIAQDTEKTFSMKESRAELQEARRRANMQSSFERQNLMQSIERLQATKKLSKFVGGDGSVNLGALMATQH
;
A
#
# COMPACT_ATOMS: atom_id res chain seq x y z
N MET A 1 45.12 15.59 4.92
CA MET A 1 44.92 14.33 4.16
C MET A 1 43.45 13.95 4.19
N ALA A 2 42.70 14.22 3.12
CA ALA A 2 41.44 13.59 2.74
C ALA A 2 40.94 14.30 1.47
N LEU A 3 41.03 13.61 0.33
CA LEU A 3 40.65 14.10 -0.99
C LEU A 3 39.13 13.96 -1.19
N ARG A 4 38.48 15.02 -1.66
CA ARG A 4 37.17 14.94 -2.33
C ARG A 4 37.19 15.73 -3.65
N PRO A 5 36.45 15.28 -4.67
CA PRO A 5 36.69 15.68 -6.05
C PRO A 5 35.79 16.83 -6.51
N SER A 6 36.34 17.62 -7.42
CA SER A 6 35.70 18.70 -8.15
C SER A 6 34.72 18.16 -9.20
N ARG A 7 33.60 18.87 -9.37
CA ARG A 7 32.80 18.82 -10.60
C ARG A 7 32.63 20.24 -11.12
N SER A 8 33.33 20.49 -12.20
CA SER A 8 33.18 21.60 -13.13
C SER A 8 32.00 21.33 -14.06
N ALA A 9 31.12 22.32 -14.21
CA ALA A 9 30.21 22.42 -15.34
C ALA A 9 30.31 23.86 -15.88
N LEU A 10 30.82 23.96 -17.10
CA LEU A 10 30.72 25.11 -17.97
C LEU A 10 29.25 25.36 -18.31
N THR A 11 28.81 26.61 -18.24
CA THR A 11 27.63 27.08 -18.97
C THR A 11 28.08 28.18 -19.93
N ILE A 12 27.86 27.90 -21.22
CA ILE A 12 28.09 28.76 -22.37
C ILE A 12 26.99 29.84 -22.42
N GLY A 13 27.40 31.08 -22.63
CA GLY A 13 26.52 32.23 -22.82
C GLY A 13 25.85 32.24 -24.20
N GLY A 14 24.62 32.74 -24.25
CA GLY A 14 23.89 33.01 -25.48
C GLY A 14 23.01 34.25 -25.30
N LYS A 15 23.43 35.35 -25.91
CA LYS A 15 22.73 36.64 -25.98
C LYS A 15 21.48 36.49 -26.86
N PHE A 16 20.31 36.91 -26.38
CA PHE A 16 19.14 37.15 -27.22
C PHE A 16 18.97 38.65 -27.48
N LYS A 17 18.96 39.01 -28.76
CA LYS A 17 18.72 40.35 -29.32
C LYS A 17 17.28 40.38 -29.81
N THR A 18 16.58 41.45 -29.52
CA THR A 18 15.16 41.69 -29.83
C THR A 18 14.95 42.35 -31.20
N LEU A 19 13.80 42.02 -31.82
CA LEU A 19 13.02 42.70 -32.89
C LEU A 19 13.47 42.57 -34.37
N PRO A 20 12.58 42.81 -35.38
CA PRO A 20 11.11 42.96 -35.40
C PRO A 20 10.36 42.14 -36.51
N SER A 21 9.04 42.36 -36.51
CA SER A 21 7.96 42.04 -37.46
C SER A 21 8.22 41.91 -38.97
N GLY A 22 7.38 41.08 -39.60
CA GLY A 22 7.11 40.95 -41.05
C GLY A 22 7.03 39.45 -41.37
N GLY A 23 5.97 38.86 -41.91
CA GLY A 23 5.07 39.30 -42.96
C GLY A 23 4.84 38.06 -43.83
N VAL A 24 3.59 37.61 -43.88
CA VAL A 24 2.91 36.76 -44.87
C VAL A 24 3.78 36.12 -45.97
N ALA A 25 3.76 34.78 -46.05
CA ALA A 25 3.65 34.06 -47.32
C ALA A 25 3.24 32.60 -47.10
N LEU A 26 2.20 32.19 -47.83
CA LEU A 26 1.80 30.82 -48.10
C LEU A 26 2.99 29.96 -48.55
N ILE A 27 3.03 28.70 -48.12
CA ILE A 27 3.24 27.51 -48.97
C ILE A 27 2.73 26.31 -48.16
N SER A 28 1.57 25.82 -48.56
CA SER A 28 1.03 24.51 -48.19
C SER A 28 1.60 23.51 -49.17
N GLN A 29 2.43 22.57 -48.71
CA GLN A 29 2.59 21.27 -49.35
C GLN A 29 3.39 20.29 -48.47
N ARG A 30 2.87 19.06 -48.42
CA ARG A 30 3.46 17.77 -47.99
C ARG A 30 3.15 17.31 -46.58
N ASP A 31 2.01 16.62 -46.52
CA ASP A 31 1.79 15.43 -45.70
C ASP A 31 2.95 14.44 -45.81
N GLN A 32 3.59 14.15 -44.67
CA GLN A 32 4.15 12.83 -44.38
C GLN A 32 3.78 12.45 -42.93
N PRO A 33 3.29 11.22 -42.70
CA PRO A 33 2.91 10.78 -41.37
C PRO A 33 4.15 10.38 -40.56
N LEU A 34 4.35 11.05 -39.42
CA LEU A 34 5.29 10.58 -38.39
C LEU A 34 4.77 9.31 -37.72
N PRO A 35 5.66 8.39 -37.32
CA PRO A 35 5.28 7.17 -36.62
C PRO A 35 4.72 7.47 -35.23
N SER A 36 3.67 6.72 -34.90
CA SER A 36 2.91 6.68 -33.67
C SER A 36 3.78 6.81 -32.40
N ARG A 37 3.57 7.93 -31.71
CA ARG A 37 3.96 8.17 -30.32
C ARG A 37 3.61 6.97 -29.43
N LEU A 38 4.61 6.51 -28.68
CA LEU A 38 4.45 5.88 -27.37
C LEU A 38 3.60 6.81 -26.48
N ARG A 39 2.28 6.58 -26.49
CA ARG A 39 1.39 7.06 -25.43
C ARG A 39 1.73 6.23 -24.19
N VAL A 40 2.58 6.78 -23.33
CA VAL A 40 2.60 6.39 -21.93
C VAL A 40 1.22 6.72 -21.37
N ARG A 41 0.33 5.72 -21.36
CA ARG A 41 -0.89 5.75 -20.57
C ARG A 41 -0.44 5.92 -19.12
N LEU A 42 -0.60 7.11 -18.57
CA LEU A 42 -0.78 7.26 -17.13
C LEU A 42 -2.07 6.50 -16.80
N GLY A 43 -1.90 5.24 -16.39
CA GLY A 43 -2.99 4.40 -15.93
C GLY A 43 -3.66 5.09 -14.76
N ALA A 44 -4.95 5.39 -14.91
CA ALA A 44 -5.80 5.60 -13.76
C ALA A 44 -5.66 4.37 -12.85
N PRO A 45 -5.62 4.53 -11.51
CA PRO A 45 -5.61 3.39 -10.61
C PRO A 45 -6.86 2.57 -10.90
N GLU A 46 -6.68 1.37 -11.47
CA GLU A 46 -7.79 0.44 -11.65
C GLU A 46 -8.44 0.23 -10.28
N PRO A 47 -9.78 0.28 -10.19
CA PRO A 47 -10.47 0.01 -8.94
C PRO A 47 -10.03 -1.37 -8.51
N ALA A 48 -9.41 -1.45 -7.32
CA ALA A 48 -8.88 -2.68 -6.75
C ALA A 48 -9.84 -3.83 -7.04
N CYS A 49 -9.44 -4.72 -7.95
CA CYS A 49 -10.23 -5.87 -8.33
C CYS A 49 -10.52 -6.67 -7.05
N THR A 50 -11.69 -6.45 -6.46
CA THR A 50 -12.27 -7.30 -5.43
C THR A 50 -12.71 -8.58 -6.09
N HIS A 51 -11.77 -9.33 -6.66
CA HIS A 51 -12.03 -10.72 -6.99
C HIS A 51 -12.30 -11.40 -5.65
N PRO A 52 -13.52 -11.93 -5.43
CA PRO A 52 -13.81 -12.67 -4.21
C PRO A 52 -12.79 -13.79 -4.13
N MET A 53 -11.94 -13.74 -3.10
CA MET A 53 -10.95 -14.78 -2.85
C MET A 53 -11.67 -16.14 -2.95
N PRO A 54 -11.11 -17.11 -3.70
CA PRO A 54 -11.72 -18.42 -3.83
C PRO A 54 -11.95 -18.97 -2.42
N LYS A 55 -13.22 -19.23 -2.09
CA LYS A 55 -13.58 -19.84 -0.80
C LYS A 55 -12.83 -21.15 -0.70
N VAL A 56 -11.93 -21.25 0.28
CA VAL A 56 -11.24 -22.51 0.54
C VAL A 56 -12.31 -23.49 1.04
N PRO A 57 -12.57 -24.61 0.34
CA PRO A 57 -13.50 -25.59 0.82
C PRO A 57 -12.90 -26.27 2.05
N LEU A 58 -13.32 -25.84 3.24
CA LEU A 58 -13.00 -26.57 4.46
C LEU A 58 -13.69 -27.94 4.40
N PRO A 59 -13.11 -28.97 5.03
CA PRO A 59 -13.72 -30.30 5.09
C PRO A 59 -15.08 -30.18 5.78
N GLN A 60 -16.14 -30.21 4.99
CA GLN A 60 -17.50 -30.17 5.51
C GLN A 60 -17.82 -31.55 6.06
N THR A 61 -17.92 -31.64 7.38
CA THR A 61 -18.56 -32.78 8.02
C THR A 61 -20.04 -32.71 7.67
N GLN A 62 -20.54 -33.69 6.90
CA GLN A 62 -21.97 -33.80 6.65
C GLN A 62 -22.65 -34.11 7.98
N GLY A 63 -23.18 -33.06 8.62
CA GLY A 63 -23.88 -33.20 9.90
C GLY A 63 -25.15 -34.00 9.71
N ARG A 64 -25.40 -34.95 10.63
CA ARG A 64 -26.65 -35.71 10.63
C ARG A 64 -27.79 -34.79 11.11
N ALA A 65 -28.99 -34.96 10.57
CA ALA A 65 -30.13 -34.15 10.97
C ALA A 65 -30.44 -34.32 12.47
N ALA A 66 -30.71 -33.24 13.20
CA ALA A 66 -31.02 -33.29 14.64
C ALA A 66 -32.19 -34.24 14.98
N GLN A 67 -33.13 -34.41 14.06
CA GLN A 67 -34.27 -35.31 14.21
C GLN A 67 -33.86 -36.79 14.27
N SER A 68 -32.85 -37.21 13.51
CA SER A 68 -32.38 -38.60 13.57
C SER A 68 -31.79 -38.91 14.93
N TRP A 69 -31.09 -37.95 15.55
CA TRP A 69 -30.56 -38.10 16.89
C TRP A 69 -31.64 -38.26 17.96
N LEU A 70 -32.77 -37.56 17.84
CA LEU A 70 -33.90 -37.73 18.74
C LEU A 70 -34.52 -39.13 18.61
N LEU A 71 -34.61 -39.67 17.39
CA LEU A 71 -35.05 -41.03 17.14
C LEU A 71 -34.06 -42.05 17.71
N ASP A 72 -32.76 -41.82 17.54
CA ASP A 72 -31.71 -42.68 18.10
C ASP A 72 -31.74 -42.65 19.64
N LEU A 73 -32.07 -41.51 20.27
CA LEU A 73 -32.27 -41.46 21.72
C LEU A 73 -33.47 -42.29 22.17
N LYS A 74 -34.60 -42.20 21.47
CA LYS A 74 -35.81 -43.01 21.76
C LYS A 74 -35.48 -44.50 21.61
N ARG A 75 -34.89 -44.88 20.46
CA ARG A 75 -34.42 -46.24 20.20
C ARG A 75 -33.43 -46.70 21.27
N ALA A 76 -32.46 -45.88 21.66
CA ALA A 76 -31.50 -46.25 22.69
C ALA A 76 -32.17 -46.45 24.07
N LYS A 77 -33.17 -45.64 24.42
CA LYS A 77 -33.95 -45.82 25.65
C LYS A 77 -34.75 -47.12 25.62
N ASP A 78 -35.38 -47.45 24.49
CA ASP A 78 -36.15 -48.68 24.33
C ASP A 78 -35.24 -49.91 24.27
N GLU A 79 -34.16 -49.85 23.49
CA GLU A 79 -33.13 -50.90 23.36
C GLU A 79 -32.28 -51.04 24.62
N SER A 80 -32.30 -50.10 25.58
CA SER A 80 -31.64 -50.30 26.87
C SER A 80 -32.20 -51.49 27.65
N ALA A 81 -33.39 -51.98 27.27
CA ALA A 81 -33.98 -53.24 27.72
C ALA A 81 -33.38 -54.49 27.03
N VAL A 82 -32.67 -54.35 25.91
CA VAL A 82 -32.07 -55.43 25.12
C VAL A 82 -30.54 -55.42 25.27
N GLN A 83 -29.93 -56.59 25.49
CA GLN A 83 -28.50 -56.76 25.84
C GLN A 83 -27.51 -56.57 24.66
N ARG A 84 -27.60 -55.47 23.90
CA ARG A 84 -26.57 -55.12 22.90
C ARG A 84 -25.37 -54.40 23.54
N ALA A 85 -24.17 -54.61 22.99
CA ALA A 85 -22.96 -53.93 23.43
C ALA A 85 -23.10 -52.40 23.29
N LYS A 86 -22.87 -51.68 24.38
CA LYS A 86 -23.09 -50.23 24.45
C LYS A 86 -21.83 -49.46 24.03
N VAL A 87 -21.86 -48.81 22.87
CA VAL A 87 -20.92 -47.77 22.45
C VAL A 87 -21.19 -46.50 23.26
N THR A 88 -20.25 -46.19 24.14
CA THR A 88 -20.27 -45.04 25.04
C THR A 88 -19.53 -43.85 24.45
N LEU A 89 -19.66 -42.69 25.10
CA LEU A 89 -18.89 -41.50 24.75
C LEU A 89 -17.37 -41.74 24.73
N ALA A 90 -16.84 -42.61 25.62
CA ALA A 90 -15.41 -42.91 25.65
C ALA A 90 -14.97 -43.63 24.36
N ASP A 91 -15.75 -44.62 23.92
CA ASP A 91 -15.48 -45.36 22.68
C ASP A 91 -15.56 -44.45 21.44
N VAL A 92 -16.49 -43.48 21.45
CA VAL A 92 -16.60 -42.48 20.38
C VAL A 92 -15.36 -41.58 20.35
N ILE A 93 -14.88 -41.12 21.51
CA ILE A 93 -13.66 -40.27 21.58
C ILE A 93 -12.43 -41.04 21.11
N GLU A 94 -12.28 -42.30 21.52
CA GLU A 94 -11.17 -43.16 21.10
C GLU A 94 -11.16 -43.34 19.58
N ARG A 95 -12.30 -43.74 18.99
CA ARG A 95 -12.44 -43.84 17.53
C ARG A 95 -12.26 -42.51 16.80
N ALA A 96 -12.66 -41.41 17.43
CA ALA A 96 -12.53 -40.09 16.82
C ALA A 96 -11.08 -39.57 16.82
N ASN A 97 -10.21 -40.09 17.69
CA ASN A 97 -8.77 -39.84 17.67
C ASN A 97 -8.07 -40.56 16.51
N ASP A 98 -8.60 -41.70 16.08
CA ASP A 98 -8.08 -42.46 14.96
C ASP A 98 -8.47 -41.82 13.62
N ALA A 99 -7.52 -41.10 13.00
CA ALA A 99 -7.74 -40.47 11.69
C ALA A 99 -8.16 -41.48 10.59
N SER A 100 -7.70 -42.73 10.71
CA SER A 100 -7.99 -43.86 9.81
C SER A 100 -9.32 -44.56 10.09
N ALA A 101 -9.95 -44.33 11.25
CA ALA A 101 -11.21 -44.99 11.58
C ALA A 101 -12.31 -44.55 10.61
N GLN A 102 -12.66 -45.43 9.68
CA GLN A 102 -13.82 -45.31 8.81
C GLN A 102 -14.98 -46.06 9.45
N GLY A 103 -15.66 -45.42 10.38
CA GLY A 103 -16.83 -45.98 11.06
C GLY A 103 -17.77 -44.88 11.54
N ALA A 104 -19.04 -45.25 11.71
CA ALA A 104 -20.01 -44.35 12.32
C ALA A 104 -19.59 -44.06 13.77
N LEU A 105 -19.42 -42.78 14.09
CA LEU A 105 -19.12 -42.28 15.44
C LEU A 105 -20.38 -42.18 16.30
N ASP A 106 -21.41 -42.98 15.99
CA ASP A 106 -22.72 -42.87 16.59
C ASP A 106 -22.74 -43.59 17.96
N PRO A 107 -22.86 -42.86 19.08
CA PRO A 107 -23.06 -43.49 20.37
C PRO A 107 -24.43 -44.18 20.40
N ASN A 108 -24.50 -45.35 21.04
CA ASN A 108 -25.77 -46.05 21.26
C ASN A 108 -26.21 -46.01 22.75
N SER A 109 -25.33 -45.55 23.65
CA SER A 109 -25.63 -45.43 25.07
C SER A 109 -26.58 -44.26 25.32
N PRO A 110 -27.75 -44.46 25.96
CA PRO A 110 -28.76 -43.40 26.15
C PRO A 110 -28.22 -42.13 26.78
N ARG A 111 -27.38 -42.26 27.81
CA ARG A 111 -26.75 -41.13 28.52
C ARG A 111 -25.77 -40.37 27.62
N SER A 112 -25.08 -41.09 26.73
CA SER A 112 -24.12 -40.47 25.81
C SER A 112 -24.85 -39.74 24.68
N VAL A 113 -25.87 -40.37 24.08
CA VAL A 113 -26.74 -39.73 23.08
C VAL A 113 -27.43 -38.49 23.67
N GLU A 114 -27.94 -38.58 24.89
CA GLU A 114 -28.56 -37.43 25.57
C GLU A 114 -27.55 -36.30 25.84
N ALA A 115 -26.32 -36.61 26.23
CA ALA A 115 -25.28 -35.58 26.41
C ALA A 115 -25.00 -34.82 25.11
N PHE A 116 -24.86 -35.51 23.98
CA PHE A 116 -24.68 -34.87 22.67
C PHE A 116 -25.87 -33.98 22.30
N LEU A 117 -27.11 -34.43 22.53
CA LEU A 117 -28.32 -33.66 22.25
C LEU A 117 -28.47 -32.42 23.14
N ARG A 118 -28.11 -32.51 24.43
CA ARG A 118 -28.18 -31.39 25.37
C ARG A 118 -27.19 -30.27 25.05
N VAL A 119 -25.98 -30.64 24.61
CA VAL A 119 -24.97 -29.66 24.19
C VAL A 119 -25.23 -29.18 22.76
N GLY A 120 -25.80 -30.04 21.91
CA GLY A 120 -26.07 -29.74 20.49
C GLY A 120 -24.89 -30.07 19.56
N ILE A 121 -23.93 -30.88 20.00
CA ILE A 121 -22.73 -31.22 19.23
C ILE A 121 -22.96 -32.48 18.39
N ASP A 122 -22.44 -32.50 17.16
CA ASP A 122 -22.38 -33.70 16.32
C ASP A 122 -21.19 -34.60 16.72
N PRO A 123 -21.34 -35.92 16.85
CA PRO A 123 -20.18 -36.80 17.01
C PRO A 123 -19.17 -36.71 15.86
N CYS A 124 -19.61 -36.39 14.63
CA CYS A 124 -18.70 -36.16 13.50
C CYS A 124 -17.80 -34.94 13.70
N ASP A 125 -18.24 -33.94 14.47
CA ASP A 125 -17.42 -32.76 14.81
C ASP A 125 -16.28 -33.09 15.79
N LEU A 126 -16.29 -34.27 16.42
CA LEU A 126 -15.23 -34.74 17.32
C LEU A 126 -14.09 -35.45 16.58
N ARG A 127 -14.19 -35.66 15.27
CA ARG A 127 -13.16 -36.37 14.51
C ARG A 127 -11.88 -35.52 14.41
N VAL A 128 -10.72 -36.14 14.66
CA VAL A 128 -9.42 -35.50 14.43
C VAL A 128 -9.21 -35.31 12.93
N ILE A 129 -8.94 -34.07 12.54
CA ILE A 129 -8.51 -33.72 11.18
C ILE A 129 -7.02 -33.41 11.29
N THR A 130 -6.17 -34.19 10.63
CA THR A 130 -4.72 -34.04 10.77
C THR A 130 -4.21 -32.80 10.02
N ALA A 131 -3.10 -32.21 10.48
CA ALA A 131 -2.46 -31.11 9.77
C ALA A 131 -2.13 -31.45 8.30
N ASN A 132 -1.84 -32.72 8.01
CA ASN A 132 -1.59 -33.20 6.64
C ASN A 132 -2.85 -33.13 5.76
N GLN A 133 -4.04 -33.39 6.31
CA GLN A 133 -5.30 -33.22 5.57
C GLN A 133 -5.55 -31.74 5.25
N PHE A 134 -5.28 -30.82 6.20
CA PHE A 134 -5.36 -29.38 5.92
C PHE A 134 -4.35 -28.94 4.86
N LYS A 135 -3.12 -29.49 4.86
CA LYS A 135 -2.12 -29.23 3.81
C LYS A 135 -2.57 -29.71 2.42
N GLN A 136 -3.30 -30.83 2.34
CA GLN A 136 -3.88 -31.31 1.09
C GLN A 136 -4.98 -30.37 0.58
N ILE A 137 -5.84 -29.88 1.47
CA ILE A 137 -6.97 -29.01 1.14
C ILE A 137 -6.52 -27.59 0.75
N LEU A 138 -5.58 -27.00 1.50
CA LEU A 138 -5.10 -25.63 1.30
C LEU A 138 -4.00 -25.49 0.23
N LYS A 139 -3.62 -26.61 -0.42
CA LYS A 139 -2.46 -26.77 -1.31
C LYS A 139 -1.13 -26.64 -0.57
N LYS A 140 -0.12 -27.40 -1.02
CA LYS A 140 1.16 -27.64 -0.32
C LYS A 140 1.96 -26.38 0.03
N ASP A 141 1.81 -25.32 -0.74
CA ASP A 141 2.64 -24.11 -0.62
C ASP A 141 2.29 -23.23 0.59
N LYS A 142 1.22 -23.57 1.32
CA LYS A 142 0.70 -22.77 2.45
C LYS A 142 0.72 -23.55 3.77
N ALA A 143 1.88 -24.11 4.11
CA ALA A 143 2.07 -24.94 5.31
C ALA A 143 1.62 -24.22 6.60
N ASP A 144 2.02 -22.96 6.77
CA ASP A 144 1.65 -22.13 7.93
C ASP A 144 0.13 -21.96 8.09
N LEU A 145 -0.58 -21.77 6.97
CA LEU A 145 -2.03 -21.62 6.98
C LEU A 145 -2.73 -22.93 7.39
N ALA A 146 -2.20 -24.06 6.92
CA ALA A 146 -2.72 -25.36 7.30
C ALA A 146 -2.51 -25.65 8.80
N GLU A 147 -1.38 -25.22 9.36
CA GLU A 147 -1.13 -25.32 10.81
C GLU A 147 -2.08 -24.43 11.62
N MET A 148 -2.31 -23.17 11.19
CA MET A 148 -3.28 -22.27 11.81
C MET A 148 -4.70 -22.88 11.80
N ALA A 149 -5.13 -23.43 10.67
CA ALA A 149 -6.42 -24.10 10.57
C ALA A 149 -6.51 -25.34 11.48
N TYR A 150 -5.44 -26.15 11.51
CA TYR A 150 -5.36 -27.32 12.38
C TYR A 150 -5.49 -26.95 13.87
N GLN A 151 -4.68 -26.00 14.35
CA GLN A 151 -4.71 -25.54 15.74
C GLN A 151 -6.09 -25.00 16.14
N PHE A 152 -6.72 -24.24 15.24
CA PHE A 152 -8.09 -23.76 15.46
C PHE A 152 -9.10 -24.91 15.56
N HIS A 153 -9.07 -25.85 14.62
CA HIS A 153 -10.01 -26.98 14.64
C HIS A 153 -9.78 -27.92 15.83
N GLU A 154 -8.53 -28.18 16.20
CA GLU A 154 -8.19 -29.04 17.34
C GLU A 154 -8.57 -28.39 18.68
N SER A 155 -8.35 -27.08 18.86
CA SER A 155 -8.81 -26.38 20.07
C SER A 155 -10.33 -26.44 20.23
N GLN A 156 -11.08 -26.18 19.15
CA GLN A 156 -12.54 -26.27 19.15
C GLN A 156 -13.04 -27.69 19.39
N ARG A 157 -12.37 -28.70 18.83
CA ARG A 157 -12.65 -30.10 19.07
C ARG A 157 -12.47 -30.46 20.56
N GLN A 158 -11.37 -30.05 21.18
CA GLN A 158 -11.10 -30.32 22.60
C GLN A 158 -12.13 -29.65 23.51
N GLU A 159 -12.51 -28.41 23.23
CA GLU A 159 -13.58 -27.70 23.93
C GLU A 159 -14.91 -28.46 23.85
N ARG A 160 -15.25 -28.98 22.66
CA ARG A 160 -16.45 -29.79 22.42
C ARG A 160 -16.41 -31.12 23.18
N ILE A 161 -15.30 -31.85 23.13
CA ILE A 161 -15.12 -33.10 23.87
C ILE A 161 -15.34 -32.86 25.37
N LYS A 162 -14.72 -31.81 25.91
CA LYS A 162 -14.87 -31.43 27.32
C LYS A 162 -16.33 -31.12 27.66
N ALA A 163 -17.00 -30.31 26.85
CA ALA A 163 -18.41 -29.95 27.07
C ALA A 163 -19.33 -31.19 27.10
N VAL A 164 -19.14 -32.15 26.19
CA VAL A 164 -19.95 -33.38 26.17
C VAL A 164 -19.61 -34.31 27.35
N LEU A 165 -18.33 -34.39 27.75
CA LEU A 165 -17.92 -35.15 28.93
C LEU A 165 -18.54 -34.59 30.22
N ASP A 166 -18.51 -33.27 30.38
CA ASP A 166 -19.07 -32.58 31.54
C ASP A 166 -20.60 -32.76 31.60
N GLU A 167 -21.31 -32.64 30.47
CA GLU A 167 -22.75 -32.89 30.42
C GLU A 167 -23.10 -34.36 30.69
N ARG A 168 -22.31 -35.31 30.17
CA ARG A 168 -22.51 -36.74 30.47
C ARG A 168 -22.35 -37.02 31.96
N LYS A 169 -21.35 -36.41 32.61
CA LYS A 169 -21.18 -36.53 34.07
C LYS A 169 -22.39 -35.94 34.81
N ALA A 170 -22.86 -34.76 34.41
CA ALA A 170 -24.05 -34.13 34.99
C ALA A 170 -25.31 -35.02 34.85
N ILE A 171 -25.50 -35.71 33.72
CA ILE A 171 -26.61 -36.66 33.54
C ILE A 171 -26.49 -37.86 34.50
N ILE A 172 -25.27 -38.38 34.70
CA ILE A 172 -25.03 -39.50 35.62
C ILE A 172 -25.34 -39.05 37.06
N GLU A 173 -24.81 -37.91 37.47
CA GLU A 173 -25.05 -37.33 38.79
C GLU A 173 -26.54 -37.05 39.02
N GLN A 174 -27.27 -36.52 38.02
CA GLN A 174 -28.72 -36.32 38.10
C GLN A 174 -29.49 -37.64 38.27
N ALA A 175 -29.04 -38.72 37.61
CA ALA A 175 -29.66 -40.04 37.73
C ALA A 175 -29.41 -40.68 39.11
N ASP A 176 -28.23 -40.44 39.69
CA ASP A 176 -27.85 -41.01 40.99
C ASP A 176 -28.41 -40.19 42.16
N THR A 177 -28.59 -38.87 41.99
CA THR A 177 -29.16 -37.97 43.01
C THR A 177 -30.68 -37.89 42.98
N ALA A 178 -31.34 -38.29 41.88
CA ALA A 178 -32.79 -38.43 41.87
C ALA A 178 -33.19 -39.49 42.92
N PRO A 179 -33.84 -39.09 44.04
CA PRO A 179 -34.22 -40.07 45.04
C PRO A 179 -35.16 -41.05 44.35
N LYS A 180 -34.77 -42.32 44.28
CA LYS A 180 -35.68 -43.42 43.95
C LYS A 180 -36.92 -43.16 44.79
N LYS A 181 -38.01 -42.70 44.18
CA LYS A 181 -39.26 -42.44 44.89
C LYS A 181 -39.62 -43.77 45.53
N LYS A 182 -39.25 -43.96 46.80
CA LYS A 182 -39.84 -44.97 47.66
C LYS A 182 -41.31 -44.63 47.59
N VAL A 183 -42.06 -45.48 46.88
CA VAL A 183 -43.51 -45.52 46.95
C VAL A 183 -43.82 -45.74 48.42
N VAL A 184 -43.99 -44.66 49.17
CA VAL A 184 -44.55 -44.72 50.51
C VAL A 184 -46.00 -45.13 50.29
N LYS A 185 -46.26 -46.43 50.40
CA LYS A 185 -47.59 -46.95 50.70
C LYS A 185 -47.98 -46.35 52.06
N GLY A 186 -48.60 -45.18 52.04
CA GLY A 186 -49.26 -44.61 53.20
C GLY A 186 -50.53 -45.43 53.49
N PRO A 187 -50.82 -45.75 54.76
CA PRO A 187 -52.02 -46.48 55.12
C PRO A 187 -53.25 -45.58 54.99
N ALA A 188 -54.36 -46.18 54.56
CA ALA A 188 -55.67 -45.57 54.59
C ALA A 188 -56.01 -45.17 56.04
N ILE A 189 -56.19 -43.88 56.28
CA ILE A 189 -56.83 -43.37 57.50
C ILE A 189 -58.12 -42.69 57.08
N ALA A 190 -59.22 -43.36 57.39
CA ALA A 190 -60.55 -42.80 57.39
C ALA A 190 -60.61 -41.70 58.46
N VAL A 191 -61.02 -40.49 58.07
CA VAL A 191 -61.50 -39.47 59.01
C VAL A 191 -62.81 -38.93 58.47
N ALA A 192 -63.89 -39.49 59.01
CA ALA A 192 -65.21 -38.89 59.00
C ALA A 192 -65.31 -37.91 60.19
N GLY A 193 -65.88 -36.74 59.94
CA GLY A 193 -66.33 -35.79 60.96
C GLY A 193 -65.29 -34.75 61.38
N VAL A 194 -65.34 -33.56 60.76
CA VAL A 194 -65.45 -32.21 61.37
C VAL A 194 -65.54 -31.24 60.18
N GLU A 195 -66.72 -31.15 59.58
CA GLU A 195 -67.07 -30.11 58.60
C GLU A 195 -67.64 -28.92 59.37
N VAL A 196 -66.88 -27.83 59.45
CA VAL A 196 -67.29 -26.40 59.55
C VAL A 196 -66.04 -25.54 59.87
N GLY A 197 -65.03 -26.07 60.57
CA GLY A 197 -63.74 -25.37 60.82
C GLY A 197 -62.75 -25.40 59.65
N ASP A 198 -62.85 -26.40 58.75
CA ASP A 198 -61.91 -26.63 57.65
C ASP A 198 -62.20 -25.73 56.42
N MET A 199 -63.38 -25.10 56.34
CA MET A 199 -63.70 -24.19 55.23
C MET A 199 -63.02 -22.81 55.39
N VAL A 200 -62.97 -22.28 56.62
CA VAL A 200 -62.29 -21.02 56.95
C VAL A 200 -60.77 -21.16 56.86
N GLN A 201 -60.21 -22.31 57.26
CA GLN A 201 -58.77 -22.59 57.08
C GLN A 201 -58.40 -22.84 55.61
N LYS A 202 -59.30 -23.41 54.80
CA LYS A 202 -59.11 -23.52 53.34
C LYS A 202 -59.21 -22.17 52.64
N GLU A 203 -60.07 -21.27 53.10
CA GLU A 203 -60.10 -19.88 52.62
C GLU A 203 -58.84 -19.10 53.03
N ALA A 204 -58.39 -19.21 54.28
CA ALA A 204 -57.14 -18.60 54.73
C ALA A 204 -55.92 -19.12 53.93
N LYS A 205 -55.84 -20.43 53.68
CA LYS A 205 -54.81 -21.02 52.81
C LYS A 205 -54.95 -20.57 51.35
N ARG A 206 -56.17 -20.37 50.83
CA ARG A 206 -56.39 -19.80 49.48
C ARG A 206 -55.92 -18.36 49.38
N LEU A 207 -56.21 -17.54 50.39
CA LEU A 207 -55.76 -16.15 50.44
C LEU A 207 -54.24 -16.07 50.62
N GLU A 208 -53.64 -16.93 51.45
CA GLU A 208 -52.19 -17.01 51.60
C GLU A 208 -51.49 -17.50 50.32
N VAL A 209 -52.06 -18.48 49.61
CA VAL A 209 -51.55 -18.93 48.31
C VAL A 209 -51.66 -17.81 47.27
N THR A 210 -52.75 -17.03 47.29
CA THR A 210 -52.94 -15.88 46.38
C THR A 210 -51.95 -14.77 46.71
N ARG A 211 -51.72 -14.49 47.99
CA ARG A 211 -50.73 -13.53 48.48
C ARG A 211 -49.30 -13.95 48.11
N ARG A 212 -48.90 -15.21 48.34
CA ARG A 212 -47.59 -15.73 47.93
C ARG A 212 -47.41 -15.79 46.41
N ARG A 213 -48.50 -15.83 45.64
CA ARG A 213 -48.48 -15.72 44.18
C ARG A 213 -48.25 -14.27 43.75
N GLN A 214 -48.98 -13.33 44.34
CA GLN A 214 -48.79 -11.90 44.12
C GLN A 214 -47.40 -11.42 44.54
N GLU A 215 -46.87 -11.91 45.67
CA GLU A 215 -45.50 -11.63 46.13
C GLU A 215 -44.44 -12.20 45.17
N ARG A 216 -44.70 -13.37 44.56
CA ARG A 216 -43.82 -13.93 43.51
C ARG A 216 -43.90 -13.17 42.19
N GLU A 217 -45.08 -12.71 41.79
CA GLU A 217 -45.29 -11.89 40.59
C GLU A 217 -44.66 -10.49 40.77
N LEU A 218 -44.78 -9.88 41.96
CA LEU A 218 -44.05 -8.67 42.34
C LEU A 218 -42.53 -8.88 42.36
N GLY A 219 -42.05 -9.98 42.96
CA GLY A 219 -40.62 -10.33 42.95
C GLY A 219 -40.07 -10.58 41.53
N GLN A 220 -40.90 -11.13 40.63
CA GLN A 220 -40.54 -11.26 39.22
C GLN A 220 -40.49 -9.91 38.50
N MET A 221 -41.46 -9.01 38.72
CA MET A 221 -41.38 -7.65 38.15
C MET A 221 -40.16 -6.89 38.65
N VAL A 222 -39.89 -6.93 39.96
CA VAL A 222 -38.73 -6.25 40.55
C VAL A 222 -37.42 -6.82 40.02
N SER A 223 -37.30 -8.14 39.87
CA SER A 223 -36.10 -8.74 39.26
C SER A 223 -35.95 -8.40 37.78
N TYR A 224 -37.05 -8.26 37.04
CA TYR A 224 -37.04 -7.72 35.66
C TYR A 224 -36.61 -6.25 35.59
N GLU A 225 -37.07 -5.40 36.51
CA GLU A 225 -36.65 -4.00 36.55
C GLU A 225 -35.18 -3.82 36.95
N VAL A 226 -34.70 -4.60 37.93
CA VAL A 226 -33.30 -4.61 38.33
C VAL A 226 -32.41 -5.08 37.18
N THR A 227 -32.75 -6.19 36.52
CA THR A 227 -31.97 -6.69 35.38
C THR A 227 -32.01 -5.75 34.17
N ARG A 228 -33.13 -5.08 33.92
CA ARG A 228 -33.25 -4.05 32.88
C ARG A 228 -32.37 -2.84 33.18
N LYS A 229 -32.37 -2.36 34.44
CA LYS A 229 -31.52 -1.24 34.88
C LYS A 229 -30.04 -1.59 34.80
N GLU A 230 -29.64 -2.78 35.23
CA GLU A 230 -28.26 -3.25 35.08
C GLU A 230 -27.82 -3.34 33.61
N GLN A 231 -28.71 -3.76 32.70
CA GLN A 231 -28.43 -3.79 31.26
C GLN A 231 -28.27 -2.38 30.70
N GLN A 232 -29.08 -1.43 31.18
CA GLN A 232 -28.97 -0.01 30.81
C GLN A 232 -27.66 0.59 31.33
N ASP A 233 -27.31 0.38 32.60
CA ASP A 233 -26.06 0.86 33.20
C ASP A 233 -24.82 0.26 32.49
N LYS A 234 -24.88 -1.02 32.09
CA LYS A 234 -23.82 -1.68 31.30
C LYS A 234 -23.74 -1.10 29.88
N ALA A 235 -24.85 -0.72 29.26
CA ALA A 235 -24.86 -0.08 27.95
C ALA A 235 -24.30 1.35 28.03
N GLU A 236 -24.75 2.14 29.00
CA GLU A 236 -24.26 3.49 29.26
C GLU A 236 -22.77 3.49 29.61
N GLY A 237 -22.31 2.53 30.41
CA GLY A 237 -20.88 2.35 30.72
C GLY A 237 -20.03 2.05 29.48
N LYS A 238 -20.53 1.23 28.55
CA LYS A 238 -19.85 0.95 27.27
C LYS A 238 -19.81 2.19 26.37
N VAL A 239 -20.89 2.95 26.30
CA VAL A 239 -20.95 4.21 25.54
C VAL A 239 -19.96 5.22 26.10
N ARG A 240 -19.95 5.45 27.42
CA ARG A 240 -18.98 6.35 28.07
C ARG A 240 -17.52 5.93 27.86
N ALA A 241 -17.22 4.62 27.91
CA ALA A 241 -15.87 4.13 27.65
C ALA A 241 -15.43 4.32 26.19
N LEU A 242 -16.35 4.16 25.24
CA LEU A 242 -16.10 4.42 23.81
C LEU A 242 -15.91 5.92 23.54
N GLU A 243 -16.73 6.78 24.15
CA GLU A 243 -16.58 8.23 24.07
C GLU A 243 -15.26 8.72 24.67
N ALA A 244 -14.84 8.18 25.82
CA ALA A 244 -13.56 8.50 26.44
C ALA A 244 -12.37 8.11 25.54
N LYS A 245 -12.40 6.91 24.93
CA LYS A 245 -11.39 6.48 23.95
C LYS A 245 -11.40 7.35 22.69
N ALA A 246 -12.57 7.72 22.18
CA ALA A 246 -12.68 8.60 21.03
C ALA A 246 -12.15 10.02 21.33
N ALA A 247 -12.39 10.54 22.53
CA ALA A 247 -11.86 11.82 22.99
C ALA A 247 -10.33 11.80 23.15
N GLN A 248 -9.76 10.71 23.67
CA GLN A 248 -8.30 10.52 23.71
C GLN A 248 -7.69 10.47 22.30
N GLN A 249 -8.28 9.71 21.39
CA GLN A 249 -7.81 9.65 19.99
C GLN A 249 -7.93 11.00 19.27
N ARG A 250 -8.94 11.82 19.57
CA ARG A 250 -9.05 13.18 19.04
C ARG A 250 -7.92 14.07 19.56
N LYS A 251 -7.65 14.05 20.87
CA LYS A 251 -6.53 14.79 21.48
C LYS A 251 -5.17 14.37 20.91
N GLU A 252 -4.95 13.07 20.71
CA GLU A 252 -3.72 12.55 20.10
C GLU A 252 -3.56 13.00 18.65
N LYS A 253 -4.64 12.97 17.85
CA LYS A 253 -4.63 13.48 16.46
C LYS A 253 -4.40 14.99 16.41
N GLU A 254 -5.01 15.74 17.31
CA GLU A 254 -4.80 17.19 17.40
C GLU A 254 -3.34 17.51 17.76
N ALA A 255 -2.78 16.82 18.77
CA ALA A 255 -1.38 16.95 19.16
C ALA A 255 -0.41 16.57 18.02
N ALA A 256 -0.66 15.45 17.33
CA ALA A 256 0.13 15.05 16.17
C ALA A 256 0.04 16.06 15.03
N SER A 257 -1.15 16.63 14.78
CA SER A 257 -1.33 17.67 13.76
C SER A 257 -0.62 18.98 14.11
N ALA A 258 -0.55 19.33 15.40
CA ALA A 258 0.18 20.49 15.88
C ALA A 258 1.70 20.29 15.73
N GLN A 259 2.21 19.12 16.14
CA GLN A 259 3.62 18.75 15.94
C GLN A 259 4.02 18.74 14.46
N TRP A 260 3.13 18.27 13.58
CA TRP A 260 3.37 18.31 12.14
C TRP A 260 3.42 19.74 11.59
N ARG A 261 2.53 20.64 12.04
CA ARG A 261 2.55 22.07 11.68
C ARG A 261 3.82 22.76 12.17
N ASP A 262 4.29 22.43 13.36
CA ASP A 262 5.52 23.00 13.92
C ASP A 262 6.77 22.48 13.19
N ALA A 263 6.80 21.18 12.86
CA ALA A 263 7.87 20.59 12.04
C ALA A 263 7.89 21.18 10.61
N GLN A 264 6.73 21.49 10.02
CA GLN A 264 6.62 22.20 8.75
C GLN A 264 7.21 23.61 8.86
N ARG A 265 6.80 24.39 9.85
CA ARG A 265 7.34 25.74 10.10
C ARG A 265 8.86 25.73 10.32
N GLN A 266 9.39 24.74 11.05
CA GLN A 266 10.84 24.58 11.22
C GLN A 266 11.57 24.21 9.93
N ARG A 267 10.97 23.41 9.05
CA ARG A 267 11.54 23.08 7.72
C ARG A 267 11.53 24.30 6.79
N GLU A 268 10.48 25.11 6.82
CA GLU A 268 10.40 26.35 6.04
C GLU A 268 11.41 27.39 6.54
N LEU A 269 11.54 27.58 7.85
CA LEU A 269 12.57 28.44 8.46
C LEU A 269 13.98 28.00 8.08
N LYS A 270 14.28 26.69 8.11
CA LYS A 270 15.59 26.16 7.68
C LYS A 270 15.86 26.38 6.20
N ARG A 271 14.85 26.20 5.33
CA ARG A 271 14.99 26.48 3.88
C ARG A 271 15.24 27.96 3.61
N LEU A 272 14.60 28.84 4.37
CA LEU A 272 14.80 30.29 4.26
C LEU A 272 16.22 30.69 4.70
N GLN A 273 16.72 30.13 5.82
CA GLN A 273 18.09 30.34 6.27
C GLN A 273 19.13 29.83 5.26
N GLU A 274 18.94 28.63 4.70
CA GLU A 274 19.83 28.06 3.69
C GLU A 274 19.80 28.86 2.37
N GLN A 275 18.66 29.48 2.02
CA GLN A 275 18.57 30.41 0.89
C GLN A 275 19.31 31.72 1.17
N GLN A 276 19.16 32.30 2.36
CA GLN A 276 19.87 33.52 2.74
C GLN A 276 21.39 33.32 2.75
N GLU A 277 21.89 32.21 3.29
CA GLU A 277 23.33 31.88 3.27
C GLU A 277 23.86 31.70 1.84
N ARG A 278 23.06 31.13 0.93
CA ARG A 278 23.43 31.00 -0.49
C ARG A 278 23.43 32.34 -1.23
N GLU A 279 22.49 33.22 -0.92
CA GLU A 279 22.46 34.57 -1.49
C GLU A 279 23.60 35.44 -0.97
N GLU A 280 23.94 35.35 0.32
CA GLU A 280 25.08 36.08 0.90
C GLU A 280 26.42 35.61 0.32
N THR A 281 26.61 34.30 0.16
CA THR A 281 27.83 33.75 -0.46
C THR A 281 27.91 34.09 -1.95
N ALA A 282 26.79 34.10 -2.68
CA ALA A 282 26.75 34.57 -4.06
C ALA A 282 27.07 36.07 -4.18
N ARG A 283 26.53 36.89 -3.27
CA ARG A 283 26.78 38.34 -3.22
C ARG A 283 28.23 38.68 -2.90
N GLN A 284 28.86 37.91 -2.02
CA GLN A 284 30.30 38.03 -1.71
C GLN A 284 31.18 37.64 -2.92
N LEU A 285 30.80 36.60 -3.67
CA LEU A 285 31.49 36.19 -4.89
C LEU A 285 31.35 37.21 -6.02
N GLU A 286 30.18 37.83 -6.19
CA GLU A 286 29.97 38.91 -7.15
C GLU A 286 30.73 40.19 -6.77
N ALA A 287 30.71 40.58 -5.50
CA ALA A 287 31.49 41.72 -5.01
C ALA A 287 32.99 41.52 -5.24
N ALA A 288 33.52 40.31 -5.03
CA ALA A 288 34.91 39.96 -5.30
C ALA A 288 35.25 39.95 -6.80
N ARG A 289 34.31 39.59 -7.68
CA ARG A 289 34.49 39.69 -9.14
C ARG A 289 34.48 41.14 -9.60
N TYR A 290 33.55 41.94 -9.11
CA TYR A 290 33.44 43.36 -9.42
C TYR A 290 34.69 44.15 -9.00
N GLN A 291 35.28 43.83 -7.84
CA GLN A 291 36.55 44.44 -7.41
C GLN A 291 37.73 44.08 -8.34
N ARG A 292 37.81 42.82 -8.79
CA ARG A 292 38.85 42.38 -9.74
C ARG A 292 38.67 43.00 -11.13
N GLU A 293 37.44 43.20 -11.58
CA GLU A 293 37.13 43.89 -12.84
C GLU A 293 37.50 45.38 -12.78
N ILE A 294 37.26 46.08 -11.65
CA ILE A 294 37.68 47.46 -11.45
C ILE A 294 39.22 47.60 -11.47
N GLU A 295 39.94 46.67 -10.85
CA GLU A 295 41.41 46.71 -10.83
C GLU A 295 42.01 46.44 -12.21
N MET A 296 41.43 45.51 -12.98
CA MET A 296 41.83 45.25 -14.37
C MET A 296 41.54 46.44 -15.28
N ALA A 297 40.35 47.05 -15.16
CA ALA A 297 39.98 48.23 -15.93
C ALA A 297 40.88 49.45 -15.65
N LYS A 298 41.33 49.62 -14.40
CA LYS A 298 42.29 50.68 -14.05
C LYS A 298 43.68 50.45 -14.64
N ARG A 299 44.14 49.19 -14.71
CA ARG A 299 45.42 48.84 -15.36
C ARG A 299 45.37 49.06 -16.87
N ASP A 300 44.26 48.70 -17.50
CA ASP A 300 44.05 48.88 -18.93
C ASP A 300 43.92 50.38 -19.30
N ALA A 301 43.26 51.20 -18.48
CA ALA A 301 43.16 52.64 -18.70
C ALA A 301 44.52 53.35 -18.60
N VAL A 302 45.39 52.94 -17.67
CA VAL A 302 46.76 53.48 -17.55
C VAL A 302 47.63 53.06 -18.74
N ALA A 303 47.47 51.82 -19.23
CA ALA A 303 48.17 51.33 -20.41
C ALA A 303 47.69 52.03 -21.71
N GLU A 304 46.40 52.36 -21.81
CA GLU A 304 45.84 53.10 -22.95
C GLU A 304 46.31 54.56 -22.96
N GLU A 305 46.38 55.23 -21.80
CA GLU A 305 46.94 56.58 -21.68
C GLU A 305 48.42 56.64 -22.11
N GLN A 306 49.22 55.62 -21.78
CA GLN A 306 50.61 55.54 -22.19
C GLN A 306 50.77 55.35 -23.70
N ARG A 307 49.85 54.60 -24.34
CA ARG A 307 49.82 54.46 -25.81
C ARG A 307 49.37 55.75 -26.51
N ARG A 308 48.42 56.50 -25.93
CA ARG A 308 47.99 57.80 -26.46
C ARG A 308 49.08 58.88 -26.36
N LYS A 309 49.83 58.93 -25.26
CA LYS A 309 50.96 59.86 -25.09
C LYS A 309 52.12 59.52 -26.04
N ALA A 310 52.38 58.24 -26.30
CA ALA A 310 53.38 57.81 -27.28
C ALA A 310 52.98 58.14 -28.74
N GLY A 311 51.69 58.05 -29.08
CA GLY A 311 51.18 58.47 -30.40
C GLY A 311 51.23 59.98 -30.63
N TYR A 312 50.98 60.79 -29.59
CA TYR A 312 51.02 62.25 -29.68
C TYR A 312 52.42 62.82 -29.94
N LEU A 313 53.47 62.20 -29.37
CA LEU A 313 54.86 62.60 -29.58
C LEU A 313 55.37 62.27 -30.99
N LEU A 314 54.97 61.12 -31.55
CA LEU A 314 55.33 60.70 -32.91
C LEU A 314 54.66 61.55 -34.01
N GLU A 315 53.47 62.08 -33.74
CA GLU A 315 52.76 62.97 -34.67
C GLU A 315 53.34 64.41 -34.67
N GLN A 316 53.84 64.90 -33.52
CA GLN A 316 54.54 66.20 -33.44
C GLN A 316 55.88 66.18 -34.20
N GLU A 317 56.68 65.12 -34.08
CA GLU A 317 57.95 65.00 -34.82
C GLU A 317 57.77 64.89 -36.33
N ARG A 318 56.62 64.38 -36.79
CA ARG A 318 56.28 64.30 -38.22
C ARG A 318 55.85 65.66 -38.78
N MET A 319 55.15 66.47 -37.98
CA MET A 319 54.71 67.82 -38.37
C MET A 319 55.86 68.82 -38.40
N GLU A 320 56.81 68.74 -37.47
CA GLU A 320 57.99 69.62 -37.44
C GLU A 320 58.94 69.37 -38.64
N LYS A 321 59.10 68.11 -39.05
CA LYS A 321 59.89 67.74 -40.25
C LYS A 321 59.25 68.21 -41.56
N VAL A 322 57.93 68.26 -41.63
CA VAL A 322 57.20 68.77 -42.81
C VAL A 322 57.24 70.31 -42.86
N GLU A 323 57.24 71.00 -41.71
CA GLU A 323 57.38 72.46 -41.65
C GLU A 323 58.79 72.96 -41.99
N GLN A 324 59.83 72.24 -41.55
CA GLN A 324 61.23 72.57 -41.88
C GLN A 324 61.51 72.39 -43.38
N ALA A 325 60.98 71.32 -43.99
CA ALA A 325 61.05 71.12 -45.44
C ALA A 325 60.33 72.22 -46.24
N ARG A 326 59.22 72.76 -45.72
CA ARG A 326 58.46 73.85 -46.36
C ARG A 326 59.23 75.18 -46.34
N LYS A 327 59.85 75.52 -45.21
CA LYS A 327 60.65 76.75 -45.03
C LYS A 327 61.94 76.74 -45.86
N GLU A 328 62.56 75.58 -46.06
CA GLU A 328 63.72 75.44 -46.96
C GLU A 328 63.34 75.57 -48.44
N THR A 329 62.17 75.05 -48.85
CA THR A 329 61.67 75.22 -50.24
C THR A 329 61.23 76.65 -50.56
N GLU A 330 60.67 77.40 -49.59
CA GLU A 330 60.29 78.81 -49.77
C GLU A 330 61.51 79.73 -49.94
N ARG A 331 62.59 79.47 -49.19
CA ARG A 331 63.83 80.23 -49.29
C ARG A 331 64.53 80.05 -50.64
N ILE A 332 64.55 78.82 -51.16
CA ILE A 332 65.19 78.49 -52.44
C ILE A 332 64.40 79.06 -53.64
N LEU A 333 63.07 79.13 -53.56
CA LEU A 333 62.23 79.72 -54.63
C LEU A 333 62.28 81.26 -54.64
N ALA A 334 62.43 81.91 -53.49
CA ALA A 334 62.56 83.37 -53.40
C ALA A 334 63.92 83.87 -53.94
N GLU A 335 65.01 83.14 -53.66
CA GLU A 335 66.35 83.45 -54.19
C GLU A 335 66.44 83.23 -55.72
N GLN A 336 65.73 82.24 -56.27
CA GLN A 336 65.70 81.96 -57.71
C GLN A 336 64.84 82.94 -58.52
N ALA A 337 63.80 83.55 -57.93
CA ALA A 337 62.99 84.58 -58.60
C ALA A 337 63.75 85.91 -58.78
N ALA A 338 64.55 86.32 -57.80
CA ALA A 338 65.31 87.57 -57.85
C ALA A 338 66.49 87.54 -58.84
N GLU A 339 67.03 86.36 -59.15
CA GLU A 339 68.17 86.21 -60.05
C GLU A 339 67.77 86.04 -61.53
N VAL A 340 66.57 85.54 -61.80
CA VAL A 340 66.01 85.41 -63.17
C VAL A 340 65.58 86.78 -63.72
N ASP A 341 65.06 87.68 -62.89
CA ASP A 341 64.68 89.03 -63.31
C ASP A 341 65.90 89.94 -63.60
N ARG A 342 67.03 89.72 -62.90
CA ARG A 342 68.30 90.41 -63.18
C ARG A 342 69.00 89.90 -64.45
N LYS A 343 68.92 88.59 -64.74
CA LYS A 343 69.55 87.99 -65.94
C LYS A 343 68.76 88.20 -67.24
N LYS A 344 67.43 88.44 -67.17
CA LYS A 344 66.62 88.78 -68.36
C LYS A 344 66.83 90.23 -68.87
N ALA A 345 67.27 91.16 -68.01
CA ALA A 345 67.52 92.55 -68.40
C ALA A 345 68.86 92.78 -69.13
N ASP A 346 69.87 91.96 -68.85
CA ASP A 346 71.24 92.12 -69.40
C ASP A 346 71.53 91.26 -70.65
N MET A 347 70.71 90.25 -70.94
CA MET A 347 70.93 89.30 -72.06
C MET A 347 70.38 89.82 -73.40
N VAL A 348 69.38 90.70 -73.40
CA VAL A 348 68.81 91.29 -74.62
C VAL A 348 69.76 92.33 -75.28
N LYS A 349 70.71 92.91 -74.53
CA LYS A 349 71.62 93.96 -75.03
C LYS A 349 72.99 93.46 -75.52
N ARG A 350 73.33 92.19 -75.32
CA ARG A 350 74.68 91.64 -75.64
C ARG A 350 74.71 90.55 -76.72
N ASP A 351 73.55 90.05 -77.15
CA ASP A 351 73.44 89.00 -78.18
C ASP A 351 73.35 89.54 -79.61
N GLN A 352 73.21 90.85 -79.83
CA GLN A 352 73.22 91.45 -81.17
C GLN A 352 74.62 91.71 -81.75
N VAL A 353 75.70 91.49 -80.99
CA VAL A 353 77.08 91.86 -81.41
C VAL A 353 78.03 90.66 -81.56
N ARG A 354 77.62 89.42 -81.22
CA ARG A 354 78.51 88.24 -81.23
C ARG A 354 78.42 87.33 -82.46
N GLU A 355 77.39 87.47 -83.29
CA GLU A 355 77.26 86.69 -84.53
C GLU A 355 78.21 87.18 -85.65
N ALA A 356 78.79 88.38 -85.55
CA ALA A 356 79.64 88.97 -86.59
C ALA A 356 81.14 88.57 -86.54
N ALA A 357 81.60 87.86 -85.49
CA ALA A 357 83.03 87.54 -85.30
C ALA A 357 83.36 86.05 -85.51
N LYS A 358 82.52 85.32 -86.27
CA LYS A 358 82.58 83.87 -86.45
C LYS A 358 83.26 83.40 -87.75
N ALA A 359 83.85 84.31 -88.54
CA ALA A 359 84.39 83.98 -89.87
C ALA A 359 85.93 83.84 -89.96
N GLU A 360 86.69 84.07 -88.88
CA GLU A 360 88.17 84.14 -88.93
C GLU A 360 88.91 82.98 -88.23
N ARG A 361 88.21 81.96 -87.71
CA ARG A 361 88.80 80.90 -86.87
C ARG A 361 88.72 79.48 -87.44
N GLU A 362 88.49 79.32 -88.74
CA GLU A 362 88.32 77.99 -89.34
C GLU A 362 89.61 77.41 -89.95
N GLU A 363 90.63 78.22 -90.27
CA GLU A 363 91.89 77.68 -90.85
C GLU A 363 92.86 77.08 -89.82
N ALA A 364 92.73 77.44 -88.53
CA ALA A 364 93.56 76.90 -87.44
C ALA A 364 93.15 75.48 -86.97
N VAL A 365 91.95 75.00 -87.34
CA VAL A 365 91.40 73.71 -86.88
C VAL A 365 91.92 72.54 -87.72
N ARG A 366 92.38 72.78 -88.95
CA ARG A 366 92.74 71.70 -89.89
C ARG A 366 94.05 70.97 -89.55
N LEU A 367 94.97 71.60 -88.81
CA LEU A 367 96.24 70.98 -88.41
C LEU A 367 96.18 70.27 -87.03
N HIS A 368 95.26 70.66 -86.14
CA HIS A 368 95.07 70.00 -84.83
C HIS A 368 94.38 68.63 -84.92
N ASN A 369 93.57 68.41 -85.96
CA ASN A 369 92.75 67.21 -86.10
C ASN A 369 93.52 65.94 -86.50
N GLN A 370 94.78 66.04 -86.95
CA GLN A 370 95.58 64.86 -87.33
C GLN A 370 96.30 64.22 -86.14
N GLU A 371 96.64 64.98 -85.09
CA GLU A 371 97.29 64.46 -83.87
C GLU A 371 96.29 63.88 -82.85
N VAL A 372 95.03 64.33 -82.87
CA VAL A 372 93.96 63.84 -81.98
C VAL A 372 93.49 62.43 -82.38
N ALA A 373 93.57 62.07 -83.67
CA ALA A 373 93.13 60.78 -84.18
C ALA A 373 93.99 59.59 -83.67
N ALA A 374 95.31 59.77 -83.53
CA ALA A 374 96.20 58.71 -83.03
C ALA A 374 96.01 58.43 -81.53
N LYS A 375 95.81 59.47 -80.71
CA LYS A 375 95.53 59.34 -79.26
C LYS A 375 94.11 58.83 -78.95
N ALA A 376 93.18 58.91 -79.91
CA ALA A 376 91.83 58.36 -79.77
C ALA A 376 91.80 56.82 -79.95
N ALA A 377 92.66 56.26 -80.80
CA ALA A 377 92.69 54.82 -81.08
C ALA A 377 93.15 53.98 -79.87
N GLU A 378 94.15 54.44 -79.10
CA GLU A 378 94.60 53.73 -77.88
C GLU A 378 93.56 53.73 -76.75
N ARG A 379 92.75 54.79 -76.62
CA ARG A 379 91.67 54.85 -75.61
C ARG A 379 90.54 53.87 -75.93
N ILE A 380 90.25 53.67 -77.21
CA ILE A 380 89.21 52.74 -77.68
C ILE A 380 89.59 51.29 -77.35
N GLN A 381 90.87 50.91 -77.47
CA GLN A 381 91.33 49.56 -77.08
C GLN A 381 91.29 49.32 -75.56
N GLY A 382 91.60 50.33 -74.74
CA GLY A 382 91.49 50.23 -73.28
C GLY A 382 90.05 50.03 -72.80
N ALA A 383 89.09 50.74 -73.41
CA ALA A 383 87.66 50.65 -73.08
C ALA A 383 87.04 49.29 -73.44
N LEU A 384 87.49 48.65 -74.54
CA LEU A 384 86.97 47.34 -74.95
C LEU A 384 87.37 46.22 -73.99
N LYS A 385 88.60 46.21 -73.48
CA LYS A 385 89.05 45.19 -72.50
C LYS A 385 88.36 45.34 -71.14
N SER A 386 88.13 46.57 -70.69
CA SER A 386 87.37 46.88 -69.48
C SER A 386 85.90 46.45 -69.56
N ASN A 387 85.25 46.62 -70.73
CA ASN A 387 83.87 46.16 -70.90
C ASN A 387 83.73 44.63 -70.87
N GLN A 388 84.74 43.90 -71.37
CA GLN A 388 84.71 42.44 -71.35
C GLN A 388 84.84 41.86 -69.94
N THR A 389 85.62 42.48 -69.04
CA THR A 389 85.70 42.04 -67.63
C THR A 389 84.42 42.36 -66.87
N LEU A 390 83.81 43.52 -67.11
CA LEU A 390 82.53 43.90 -66.51
C LEU A 390 81.40 42.93 -66.87
N LEU A 391 81.34 42.46 -68.13
CA LEU A 391 80.32 41.51 -68.58
C LEU A 391 80.49 40.12 -67.97
N LYS A 392 81.73 39.68 -67.69
CA LYS A 392 81.97 38.40 -67.00
C LYS A 392 81.52 38.46 -65.54
N GLN A 393 81.86 39.53 -64.83
CA GLN A 393 81.41 39.76 -63.45
C GLN A 393 79.88 39.82 -63.33
N ARG A 394 79.20 40.49 -64.27
CA ARG A 394 77.72 40.52 -64.29
C ARG A 394 77.08 39.15 -64.51
N ARG A 395 77.70 38.25 -65.28
CA ARG A 395 77.20 36.88 -65.47
C ARG A 395 77.38 36.04 -64.22
N GLU A 396 78.51 36.18 -63.54
CA GLU A 396 78.79 35.48 -62.28
C GLU A 396 77.85 35.94 -61.16
N GLU A 397 77.62 37.26 -61.03
CA GLU A 397 76.65 37.81 -60.07
C GLU A 397 75.21 37.38 -60.37
N TYR A 398 74.82 37.30 -61.65
CA TYR A 398 73.49 36.81 -62.04
C TYR A 398 73.31 35.33 -61.67
N ASN A 399 74.32 34.49 -61.96
CA ASN A 399 74.28 33.08 -61.62
C ASN A 399 74.29 32.84 -60.10
N ALA A 400 75.07 33.61 -59.34
CA ALA A 400 75.08 33.56 -57.89
C ALA A 400 73.70 33.94 -57.30
N ARG A 401 73.06 34.99 -57.83
CA ARG A 401 71.70 35.39 -57.42
C ARG A 401 70.62 34.36 -57.78
N GLN A 402 70.77 33.64 -58.89
CA GLN A 402 69.85 32.56 -59.25
C GLN A 402 69.99 31.36 -58.30
N GLN A 403 71.21 30.94 -57.98
CA GLN A 403 71.46 29.85 -57.05
C GLN A 403 71.01 30.17 -55.61
N GLU A 404 71.19 31.41 -55.16
CA GLU A 404 70.72 31.83 -53.84
C GLU A 404 69.18 31.85 -53.74
N ASN A 405 68.49 32.29 -54.80
CA ASN A 405 67.03 32.24 -54.86
C ASN A 405 66.49 30.80 -54.92
N GLU A 406 67.18 29.89 -55.60
CA GLU A 406 66.79 28.48 -55.68
C GLU A 406 66.98 27.75 -54.34
N LYS A 407 68.09 28.01 -53.63
CA LYS A 407 68.29 27.51 -52.26
C LYS A 407 67.22 28.03 -51.29
N ARG A 408 66.89 29.33 -51.35
CA ARG A 408 65.80 29.91 -50.54
C ARG A 408 64.43 29.29 -50.87
N ARG A 409 64.20 28.88 -52.12
CA ARG A 409 62.97 28.18 -52.52
C ARG A 409 62.93 26.76 -51.94
N GLN A 410 64.02 26.01 -52.05
CA GLN A 410 64.14 24.64 -51.52
C GLN A 410 64.01 24.62 -49.98
N GLU A 411 64.64 25.57 -49.29
CA GLU A 411 64.51 25.73 -47.83
C GLU A 411 63.06 26.04 -47.42
N LYS A 412 62.39 26.96 -48.13
CA LYS A 412 60.95 27.25 -47.87
C LYS A 412 60.05 26.04 -48.14
N GLU A 413 60.37 25.24 -49.15
CA GLU A 413 59.59 24.04 -49.50
C GLU A 413 59.78 22.92 -48.48
N LEU A 414 61.00 22.71 -47.98
CA LEU A 414 61.27 21.77 -46.88
C LEU A 414 60.60 22.20 -45.57
N VAL A 415 60.63 23.50 -45.24
CA VAL A 415 59.92 24.03 -44.08
C VAL A 415 58.40 23.83 -44.22
N ARG A 416 57.84 24.04 -45.42
CA ARG A 416 56.42 23.80 -45.69
C ARG A 416 56.05 22.31 -45.59
N GLN A 417 56.86 21.41 -46.14
CA GLN A 417 56.63 19.97 -46.03
C GLN A 417 56.75 19.45 -44.59
N ALA A 418 57.69 19.98 -43.81
CA ALA A 418 57.81 19.67 -42.39
C ALA A 418 56.59 20.17 -41.61
N ALA A 419 56.14 21.40 -41.88
CA ALA A 419 54.93 21.97 -41.27
C ALA A 419 53.67 21.19 -41.64
N ASP A 420 53.51 20.75 -42.90
CA ASP A 420 52.37 19.94 -43.34
C ASP A 420 52.37 18.54 -42.71
N ARG A 421 53.54 17.92 -42.50
CA ARG A 421 53.67 16.63 -41.79
C ARG A 421 53.34 16.77 -40.31
N GLU A 422 53.81 17.84 -39.67
CA GLU A 422 53.50 18.14 -38.27
C GLU A 422 52.00 18.46 -38.10
N ALA A 423 51.38 19.17 -39.03
CA ALA A 423 49.95 19.44 -39.04
C ALA A 423 49.11 18.16 -39.14
N ARG A 424 49.47 17.23 -40.04
CA ARG A 424 48.79 15.93 -40.16
C ARG A 424 48.98 15.05 -38.93
N ALA A 425 50.18 15.03 -38.34
CA ALA A 425 50.43 14.30 -37.10
C ALA A 425 49.55 14.83 -35.95
N LYS A 426 49.46 16.16 -35.80
CA LYS A 426 48.58 16.81 -34.83
C LYS A 426 47.10 16.52 -35.09
N GLU A 427 46.68 16.45 -36.35
CA GLU A 427 45.30 16.12 -36.72
C GLU A 427 44.93 14.68 -36.35
N VAL A 428 45.83 13.71 -36.61
CA VAL A 428 45.66 12.31 -36.22
C VAL A 428 45.65 12.14 -34.70
N GLU A 429 46.52 12.84 -33.98
CA GLU A 429 46.50 12.84 -32.50
C GLU A 429 45.20 13.43 -31.96
N ALA A 430 44.73 14.54 -32.53
CA ALA A 430 43.44 15.14 -32.15
C ALA A 430 42.25 14.22 -32.50
N GLU A 431 42.32 13.44 -33.56
CA GLU A 431 41.30 12.45 -33.91
C GLU A 431 41.31 11.25 -32.96
N LYS A 432 42.49 10.74 -32.59
CA LYS A 432 42.64 9.71 -31.53
C LYS A 432 42.08 10.19 -30.20
N GLN A 433 42.42 11.42 -29.79
CA GLN A 433 41.87 12.02 -28.57
C GLN A 433 40.35 12.17 -28.62
N ARG A 434 39.77 12.51 -29.80
CA ARG A 434 38.31 12.54 -29.98
C ARG A 434 37.69 11.15 -29.86
N GLN A 435 38.30 10.12 -30.43
CA GLN A 435 37.83 8.74 -30.32
C GLN A 435 37.94 8.21 -28.88
N GLU A 436 39.04 8.49 -28.19
CA GLU A 436 39.23 8.13 -26.78
C GLU A 436 38.24 8.85 -25.88
N ALA A 437 38.01 10.16 -26.10
CA ALA A 437 37.00 10.93 -25.38
C ALA A 437 35.59 10.36 -25.61
N TYR A 438 35.26 9.96 -26.84
CA TYR A 438 33.99 9.32 -27.17
C TYR A 438 33.83 7.95 -26.50
N ARG A 439 34.86 7.10 -26.54
CA ARG A 439 34.86 5.79 -25.86
C ARG A 439 34.72 5.95 -24.35
N ALA A 440 35.49 6.84 -23.75
CA ALA A 440 35.37 7.15 -22.32
C ALA A 440 34.00 7.71 -21.95
N ALA A 441 33.36 8.49 -22.83
CA ALA A 441 31.99 8.96 -22.63
C ALA A 441 30.97 7.80 -22.71
N MET A 442 31.12 6.90 -23.68
CA MET A 442 30.28 5.70 -23.83
C MET A 442 30.41 4.73 -22.65
N GLU A 443 31.62 4.52 -22.13
CA GLU A 443 31.85 3.70 -20.94
C GLU A 443 31.25 4.32 -19.67
N ARG A 444 31.33 5.66 -19.53
CA ARG A 444 30.66 6.36 -18.43
C ARG A 444 29.14 6.23 -18.53
N GLU A 445 28.59 6.26 -19.74
CA GLU A 445 27.16 6.08 -19.95
C GLU A 445 26.73 4.64 -19.70
N SER A 446 27.48 3.64 -20.19
CA SER A 446 27.17 2.23 -19.95
C SER A 446 27.25 1.88 -18.47
N THR A 447 28.27 2.36 -17.75
CA THR A 447 28.36 2.20 -16.29
C THR A 447 27.25 2.94 -15.54
N ARG A 448 26.81 4.11 -16.02
CA ARG A 448 25.64 4.81 -15.47
C ARG A 448 24.37 3.99 -15.65
N VAL A 449 24.12 3.48 -16.86
CA VAL A 449 22.96 2.65 -17.18
C VAL A 449 22.98 1.37 -16.34
N HIS A 450 24.12 0.68 -16.27
CA HIS A 450 24.26 -0.54 -15.46
C HIS A 450 23.98 -0.28 -13.98
N ARG A 451 24.49 0.82 -13.40
CA ARG A 451 24.17 1.21 -12.01
C ARG A 451 22.70 1.54 -11.81
N VAL A 452 22.00 2.04 -12.82
CA VAL A 452 20.55 2.30 -12.75
C VAL A 452 19.77 1.00 -12.80
N LEU A 453 20.17 0.06 -13.67
CA LEU A 453 19.56 -1.27 -13.76
C LEU A 453 19.75 -2.05 -12.45
N GLU A 454 20.96 -2.14 -11.90
CA GLU A 454 21.22 -2.79 -10.60
C GLU A 454 20.35 -2.21 -9.47
N LYS A 455 20.20 -0.88 -9.44
CA LYS A 455 19.33 -0.22 -8.45
C LYS A 455 17.85 -0.54 -8.65
N ASN A 456 17.42 -0.78 -9.88
CA ASN A 456 16.05 -1.17 -10.17
C ASN A 456 15.83 -2.64 -9.80
N ASP A 457 16.77 -3.52 -10.13
CA ASP A 457 16.70 -4.95 -9.79
C ASP A 457 16.61 -5.14 -8.27
N VAL A 458 17.45 -4.43 -7.49
CA VAL A 458 17.39 -4.47 -6.02
C VAL A 458 16.04 -3.95 -5.49
N LYS A 459 15.45 -2.93 -6.13
CA LYS A 459 14.12 -2.43 -5.74
C LYS A 459 13.02 -3.41 -6.11
N GLU A 460 13.10 -4.04 -7.27
CA GLU A 460 12.13 -5.04 -7.73
C GLU A 460 12.15 -6.25 -6.80
N GLN A 461 13.33 -6.78 -6.47
CA GLN A 461 13.49 -7.84 -5.47
C GLN A 461 12.93 -7.43 -4.10
N SER A 462 13.21 -6.20 -3.65
CA SER A 462 12.65 -5.70 -2.40
C SER A 462 11.12 -5.59 -2.44
N LEU A 463 10.57 -5.14 -3.56
CA LEU A 463 9.12 -5.05 -3.76
C LEU A 463 8.49 -6.44 -3.80
N GLU A 464 9.05 -7.40 -4.53
CA GLU A 464 8.60 -8.79 -4.59
C GLU A 464 8.53 -9.42 -3.19
N VAL A 465 9.57 -9.26 -2.37
CA VAL A 465 9.56 -9.72 -0.97
C VAL A 465 8.42 -9.07 -0.18
N THR A 466 8.21 -7.76 -0.34
CA THR A 466 7.09 -7.08 0.35
C THR A 466 5.72 -7.52 -0.16
N TYR A 467 5.57 -7.81 -1.46
CA TYR A 467 4.34 -8.31 -2.04
C TYR A 467 4.02 -9.72 -1.53
N HIS A 468 5.00 -10.63 -1.52
CA HIS A 468 4.83 -11.97 -0.97
C HIS A 468 4.48 -11.94 0.53
N ASN A 469 5.14 -11.08 1.32
CA ASN A 469 4.80 -10.92 2.73
C ASN A 469 3.36 -10.41 2.93
N ARG A 470 2.95 -9.39 2.18
CA ARG A 470 1.58 -8.86 2.24
C ARG A 470 0.54 -9.88 1.77
N GLU A 471 0.83 -10.62 0.71
CA GLU A 471 -0.05 -11.68 0.22
C GLU A 471 -0.22 -12.78 1.26
N HIS A 472 0.88 -13.20 1.91
CA HIS A 472 0.86 -14.18 2.98
C HIS A 472 0.08 -13.69 4.22
N GLU A 473 0.28 -12.44 4.66
CA GLU A 473 -0.49 -11.83 5.74
C GLU A 473 -1.98 -11.71 5.41
N ASN A 474 -2.31 -11.26 4.20
CA ASN A 474 -3.69 -11.18 3.73
C ASN A 474 -4.34 -12.57 3.69
N ALA A 475 -3.60 -13.61 3.29
CA ALA A 475 -4.08 -14.98 3.32
C ALA A 475 -4.31 -15.49 4.75
N ARG A 476 -3.44 -15.15 5.71
CA ARG A 476 -3.64 -15.44 7.14
C ARG A 476 -4.90 -14.76 7.68
N ILE A 477 -5.08 -13.47 7.40
CA ILE A 477 -6.26 -12.71 7.84
C ILE A 477 -7.55 -13.26 7.21
N ALA A 478 -7.51 -13.57 5.91
CA ALA A 478 -8.66 -14.13 5.19
C ALA A 478 -9.06 -15.49 5.77
N LEU A 479 -8.09 -16.37 6.03
CA LEU A 479 -8.34 -17.66 6.67
C LEU A 479 -8.90 -17.49 8.09
N ALA A 480 -8.32 -16.62 8.92
CA ALA A 480 -8.80 -16.37 10.27
C ALA A 480 -10.28 -15.90 10.28
N ARG A 481 -10.63 -14.98 9.37
CA ARG A 481 -12.03 -14.54 9.19
C ARG A 481 -12.94 -15.67 8.75
N GLN A 482 -12.48 -16.53 7.84
CA GLN A 482 -13.25 -17.68 7.39
C GLN A 482 -13.52 -18.66 8.55
N LEU A 483 -12.48 -19.00 9.32
CA LEU A 483 -12.59 -19.86 10.50
C LEU A 483 -13.57 -19.29 11.53
N GLU A 484 -13.53 -17.98 11.77
CA GLU A 484 -14.48 -17.31 12.68
C GLU A 484 -15.93 -17.38 12.18
N LEU A 485 -16.15 -17.16 10.88
CA LEU A 485 -17.49 -17.28 10.27
C LEU A 485 -18.02 -18.71 10.35
N ASP A 486 -17.18 -19.70 10.09
CA ASP A 486 -17.57 -21.10 10.17
C ASP A 486 -17.84 -21.53 11.63
N LEU A 487 -17.10 -21.01 12.61
CA LEU A 487 -17.43 -21.17 14.02
C LEU A 487 -18.80 -20.58 14.37
N LYS A 488 -19.11 -19.37 13.90
CA LYS A 488 -20.43 -18.75 14.11
C LYS A 488 -21.55 -19.58 13.51
N ARG A 489 -21.36 -20.10 12.29
CA ARG A 489 -22.33 -21.01 11.64
C ARG A 489 -22.55 -22.27 12.48
N LYS A 490 -21.47 -22.95 12.87
CA LYS A 490 -21.56 -24.15 13.71
C LYS A 490 -22.24 -23.88 15.05
N LYS A 491 -21.97 -22.75 15.71
CA LYS A 491 -22.67 -22.35 16.95
C LYS A 491 -24.18 -22.14 16.76
N VAL A 492 -24.59 -21.60 15.61
CA VAL A 492 -26.03 -21.48 15.28
C VAL A 492 -26.66 -22.86 15.09
N GLU A 493 -25.97 -23.78 14.41
CA GLU A 493 -26.44 -25.16 14.24
C GLU A 493 -26.52 -25.91 15.58
N GLU A 494 -25.51 -25.76 16.45
CA GLU A 494 -25.50 -26.30 17.83
C GLU A 494 -26.69 -25.77 18.63
N MET A 495 -26.97 -24.46 18.53
CA MET A 495 -28.12 -23.84 19.18
C MET A 495 -29.45 -24.39 18.65
N GLN A 496 -29.59 -24.57 17.34
CA GLN A 496 -30.78 -25.16 16.73
C GLN A 496 -31.00 -26.60 17.21
N ARG A 497 -29.95 -27.43 17.24
CA ARG A 497 -30.00 -28.81 17.76
C ARG A 497 -30.45 -28.84 19.22
N LYS A 498 -29.88 -27.98 20.06
CA LYS A 498 -30.27 -27.83 21.46
C LYS A 498 -31.74 -27.41 21.63
N GLN A 499 -32.19 -26.42 20.85
CA GLN A 499 -33.58 -25.96 20.87
C GLN A 499 -34.56 -27.06 20.45
N LEU A 500 -34.21 -27.87 19.45
CA LEU A 500 -35.02 -29.01 19.02
C LEU A 500 -35.15 -30.05 20.13
N TYR A 501 -34.04 -30.38 20.82
CA TYR A 501 -34.08 -31.27 21.97
C TYR A 501 -34.96 -30.72 23.11
N GLN A 502 -34.79 -29.44 23.46
CA GLN A 502 -35.61 -28.79 24.49
C GLN A 502 -37.10 -28.78 24.14
N ARG A 503 -37.44 -28.51 22.88
CA ARG A 503 -38.82 -28.55 22.38
C ARG A 503 -39.41 -29.96 22.52
N GLU A 504 -38.67 -31.00 22.13
CA GLU A 504 -39.12 -32.39 22.27
C GLU A 504 -39.33 -32.76 23.74
N MET A 505 -38.42 -32.39 24.63
CA MET A 505 -38.57 -32.62 26.08
C MET A 505 -39.78 -31.89 26.66
N LEU A 506 -40.07 -30.67 26.19
CA LEU A 506 -41.26 -29.93 26.58
C LEU A 506 -42.54 -30.62 26.09
N LEU A 507 -42.56 -31.09 24.84
CA LEU A 507 -43.69 -31.83 24.28
C LEU A 507 -43.94 -33.14 25.04
N GLN A 508 -42.89 -33.88 25.40
CA GLN A 508 -43.01 -35.08 26.23
C GLN A 508 -43.58 -34.76 27.62
N ARG A 509 -43.15 -33.65 28.24
CA ARG A 509 -43.71 -33.21 29.52
C ARG A 509 -45.18 -32.83 29.40
N ILE A 510 -45.55 -32.09 28.36
CA ILE A 510 -46.96 -31.74 28.08
C ILE A 510 -47.77 -33.02 27.89
N ALA A 511 -47.29 -33.99 27.10
CA ALA A 511 -47.98 -35.26 26.89
C ALA A 511 -48.21 -36.02 28.21
N GLN A 512 -47.19 -36.15 29.06
CA GLN A 512 -47.31 -36.79 30.37
C GLN A 512 -48.28 -36.05 31.29
N ASP A 513 -48.27 -34.72 31.29
CA ASP A 513 -49.18 -33.93 32.10
C ASP A 513 -50.62 -34.05 31.55
N THR A 514 -50.82 -34.07 30.23
CA THR A 514 -52.14 -34.35 29.63
C THR A 514 -52.65 -35.73 30.00
N GLU A 515 -51.82 -36.77 29.95
CA GLU A 515 -52.19 -38.14 30.36
C GLU A 515 -52.60 -38.19 31.84
N LYS A 516 -51.86 -37.53 32.73
CA LYS A 516 -52.26 -37.38 34.14
C LYS A 516 -53.59 -36.64 34.29
N THR A 517 -53.85 -35.61 33.48
CA THR A 517 -55.15 -34.93 33.55
C THR A 517 -56.29 -35.83 33.05
N PHE A 518 -56.04 -36.65 32.03
CA PHE A 518 -57.02 -37.62 31.55
C PHE A 518 -57.30 -38.69 32.60
N SER A 519 -56.28 -39.30 33.21
CA SER A 519 -56.47 -40.30 34.27
C SER A 519 -57.17 -39.72 35.51
N MET A 520 -56.89 -38.46 35.88
CA MET A 520 -57.61 -37.75 36.94
C MET A 520 -59.09 -37.49 36.59
N LYS A 521 -59.39 -37.18 35.32
CA LYS A 521 -60.77 -37.01 34.85
C LYS A 521 -61.53 -38.33 34.83
N GLU A 522 -60.88 -39.40 34.36
CA GLU A 522 -61.41 -40.76 34.34
C GLU A 522 -61.71 -41.24 35.76
N SER A 523 -60.74 -41.15 36.68
CA SER A 523 -60.95 -41.47 38.10
C SER A 523 -62.08 -40.65 38.75
N ARG A 524 -62.23 -39.38 38.37
CA ARG A 524 -63.37 -38.55 38.81
C ARG A 524 -64.70 -39.04 38.23
N ALA A 525 -64.73 -39.45 36.96
CA ALA A 525 -65.92 -40.00 36.32
C ALA A 525 -66.32 -41.33 36.96
N GLU A 526 -65.36 -42.22 37.20
CA GLU A 526 -65.55 -43.49 37.92
C GLU A 526 -66.13 -43.25 39.33
N LEU A 527 -65.60 -42.26 40.07
CA LEU A 527 -66.15 -41.87 41.38
C LEU A 527 -67.60 -41.36 41.29
N GLN A 528 -67.93 -40.60 40.24
CA GLN A 528 -69.29 -40.12 40.03
C GLN A 528 -70.24 -41.28 39.65
N GLU A 529 -69.81 -42.22 38.81
CA GLU A 529 -70.57 -43.42 38.50
C GLU A 529 -70.75 -44.30 39.73
N ALA A 530 -69.71 -44.49 40.54
CA ALA A 530 -69.78 -45.23 41.80
C ALA A 530 -70.80 -44.59 42.75
N ARG A 531 -70.83 -43.25 42.87
CA ARG A 531 -71.85 -42.53 43.64
C ARG A 531 -73.25 -42.72 43.07
N ARG A 532 -73.42 -42.66 41.74
CA ARG A 532 -74.73 -42.91 41.10
C ARG A 532 -75.19 -44.35 41.37
N ARG A 533 -74.31 -45.34 41.23
CA ARG A 533 -74.60 -46.75 41.51
C ARG A 533 -74.96 -46.97 42.99
N ALA A 534 -74.19 -46.40 43.91
CA ALA A 534 -74.46 -46.48 45.35
C ALA A 534 -75.80 -45.80 45.72
N ASN A 535 -76.10 -44.64 45.13
CA ASN A 535 -77.38 -43.97 45.33
C ASN A 535 -78.55 -44.78 44.77
N MET A 536 -78.40 -45.38 43.58
CA MET A 536 -79.40 -46.29 43.01
C MET A 536 -79.60 -47.52 43.88
N GLN A 537 -78.52 -48.18 44.32
CA GLN A 537 -78.56 -49.33 45.24
C GLN A 537 -79.25 -48.98 46.55
N SER A 538 -78.88 -47.87 47.19
CA SER A 538 -79.53 -47.40 48.41
C SER A 538 -81.02 -47.07 48.19
N SER A 539 -81.39 -46.59 46.99
CA SER A 539 -82.80 -46.39 46.62
C SER A 539 -83.55 -47.70 46.43
N PHE A 540 -82.93 -48.71 45.78
CA PHE A 540 -83.49 -50.05 45.66
C PHE A 540 -83.64 -50.73 47.01
N GLU A 541 -82.66 -50.62 47.91
CA GLU A 541 -82.74 -51.12 49.28
C GLU A 541 -83.88 -50.46 50.06
N ARG A 542 -84.06 -49.14 49.93
CA ARG A 542 -85.20 -48.42 50.52
C ARG A 542 -86.54 -48.91 49.95
N GLN A 543 -86.65 -49.09 48.64
CA GLN A 543 -87.86 -49.61 48.01
C GLN A 543 -88.14 -51.06 48.43
N ASN A 544 -87.12 -51.92 48.48
CA ASN A 544 -87.25 -53.30 48.95
C ASN A 544 -87.67 -53.37 50.41
N LEU A 545 -87.13 -52.48 51.26
CA LEU A 545 -87.51 -52.35 52.66
C LEU A 545 -88.93 -51.80 52.81
N MET A 546 -89.34 -50.82 51.99
CA MET A 546 -90.73 -50.36 51.94
C MET A 546 -91.68 -51.50 51.51
N GLN A 547 -91.35 -52.24 50.46
CA GLN A 547 -92.14 -53.39 50.00
C GLN A 547 -92.20 -54.50 51.05
N SER A 548 -91.10 -54.77 51.78
CA SER A 548 -91.11 -55.76 52.85
C SER A 548 -91.96 -55.31 54.04
N ILE A 549 -91.90 -54.02 54.42
CA ILE A 549 -92.80 -53.42 55.41
C ILE A 549 -94.27 -53.51 54.96
N GLU A 550 -94.59 -53.17 53.71
CA GLU A 550 -95.94 -53.26 53.14
C GLU A 550 -96.47 -54.71 53.16
N ARG A 551 -95.65 -55.70 52.76
CA ARG A 551 -96.01 -57.13 52.85
C ARG A 551 -96.23 -57.59 54.30
N LEU A 552 -95.42 -57.10 55.24
CA LEU A 552 -95.57 -57.41 56.66
C LEU A 552 -96.82 -56.75 57.27
N GLN A 553 -97.19 -55.55 56.82
CA GLN A 553 -98.44 -54.88 57.18
C GLN A 553 -99.65 -55.65 56.62
N ALA A 554 -99.61 -56.07 55.34
CA ALA A 554 -100.66 -56.85 54.70
C ALA A 554 -100.90 -58.21 55.39
N THR A 555 -99.85 -58.83 55.93
CA THR A 555 -99.95 -60.14 56.62
C THR A 555 -100.33 -60.04 58.10
N LYS A 556 -100.52 -58.84 58.68
CA LYS A 556 -100.83 -58.60 60.12
C LYS A 556 -99.90 -59.30 61.12
N LYS A 557 -98.72 -59.77 60.69
CA LYS A 557 -97.72 -60.48 61.52
C LYS A 557 -96.66 -59.55 62.12
N LEU A 558 -96.82 -58.23 61.99
CA LEU A 558 -95.88 -57.21 62.47
C LEU A 558 -95.53 -57.38 63.95
N SER A 559 -96.49 -57.83 64.77
CA SER A 559 -96.32 -58.01 66.22
C SER A 559 -95.35 -59.14 66.61
N LYS A 560 -94.99 -60.05 65.69
CA LYS A 560 -94.03 -61.14 65.97
C LYS A 560 -92.56 -60.74 65.79
N PHE A 561 -92.28 -59.62 65.11
CA PHE A 561 -90.92 -59.17 64.78
C PHE A 561 -90.43 -57.97 65.57
N VAL A 562 -91.34 -57.29 66.29
CA VAL A 562 -90.98 -56.28 67.28
C VAL A 562 -90.63 -57.02 68.57
N GLY A 563 -89.34 -57.15 68.86
CA GLY A 563 -88.88 -57.65 70.16
C GLY A 563 -89.36 -56.72 71.27
N GLY A 564 -89.54 -57.26 72.49
CA GLY A 564 -90.04 -56.52 73.65
C GLY A 564 -89.21 -55.29 74.09
N ASP A 565 -88.06 -55.06 73.46
CA ASP A 565 -87.16 -53.92 73.70
C ASP A 565 -87.30 -52.80 72.63
N GLY A 566 -88.31 -52.89 71.76
CA GLY A 566 -88.58 -51.87 70.72
C GLY A 566 -87.57 -51.82 69.57
N SER A 567 -86.52 -52.65 69.59
CA SER A 567 -85.55 -52.77 68.49
C SER A 567 -86.05 -53.76 67.42
N VAL A 568 -86.04 -53.32 66.16
CA VAL A 568 -86.39 -54.15 64.99
C VAL A 568 -85.13 -54.81 64.46
N ASN A 569 -85.09 -56.14 64.44
CA ASN A 569 -83.93 -56.89 63.96
C ASN A 569 -83.88 -56.89 62.42
N LEU A 570 -83.21 -55.88 61.85
CA LEU A 570 -83.07 -55.64 60.40
C LEU A 570 -82.50 -56.85 59.64
N GLY A 571 -81.64 -57.66 60.26
CA GLY A 571 -81.09 -58.86 59.65
C GLY A 571 -82.13 -59.96 59.41
N ALA A 572 -83.08 -60.13 60.33
CA ALA A 572 -84.17 -61.11 60.20
C ALA A 572 -85.23 -60.67 59.16
N LEU A 573 -85.42 -59.36 58.98
CA LEU A 573 -86.36 -58.79 58.01
C LEU A 573 -85.91 -59.04 56.56
N MET A 574 -84.62 -58.83 56.28
CA MET A 574 -84.04 -59.04 54.95
C MET A 574 -83.88 -60.52 54.58
N ALA A 575 -83.71 -61.42 55.56
CA ALA A 575 -83.53 -62.86 55.34
C ALA A 575 -84.80 -63.60 54.87
N THR A 576 -85.98 -62.98 54.95
CA THR A 576 -87.26 -63.60 54.50
C THR A 576 -87.52 -63.48 52.99
N GLN A 577 -86.59 -62.91 52.22
CA GLN A 577 -86.69 -62.81 50.76
C GLN A 577 -86.00 -63.95 49.98
N HIS A 578 -85.39 -64.93 50.66
CA HIS A 578 -84.87 -66.14 50.02
C HIS A 578 -85.78 -67.35 50.25
#